data_AF-A0A1H7LMK5-F1
#
_entry.id   AF-A0A1H7LMK5-F1
#
_cell.length_a   1.000
_cell.length_b   1.000
_cell.length_c   1.000
_cell.angle_alpha   90.00
_cell.angle_beta   90.00
_cell.angle_gamma   90.00
#
_symmetry.space_group_name_H-M   'P 1'
#
loop_
_entity.id
_entity.type
_entity.pdbx_description
1 polymer ?
#
loop_
_entity_poly.entity_id
_entity_poly.type
_entity_poly.pdbx_seq_one_letter_code
_entity_poly.pdbx_strand_id
1 'polypeptide(L)'
;MTNTPPRPVPDETGAGGTEMSRAGAWSRGAGVVAIIAVALAALALLAGQSLPERAGPPIEDIAVERTVLEPGQIVLTVRNVGPDPVTVAQAFVNDAYVNLTGAEEPIGRLQSETITFDYPWITGQPYLVSMLTNTGLVIEHEIPAAVPTPEPGMAFFGTMALLGTYVGVIPVLLGMLLLPVLRRAGARAVRFVLALTVGLLAFLAFDGAGEGFELAAASGGAFGGVTLVVLGAAVAFLALMGIDRYLRARQADAGASGLRLSAMIAAGIGLHNLGEGLAIGSAYAVGELALGAFLVIGFTLHNTTEGLAIVAPLTGRRTPLLILLGLGFLAGAPAILGAVLGAGVSNGEVSALLLGVGVGAIIQVIVQIAPSLRGPDRAAVDPVVLAGIGAGILLMYLTGLVVPA
;
A
#
# COMPACT_ATOMS: atom_id res chain seq x y z
N MET A 1 -78.65 39.09 -12.74
CA MET A 1 -77.88 40.10 -11.97
C MET A 1 -77.65 39.50 -10.58
N THR A 2 -76.46 39.19 -10.10
CA THR A 2 -75.08 39.41 -10.55
C THR A 2 -74.22 38.31 -9.95
N ASN A 3 -73.59 37.53 -10.82
CA ASN A 3 -72.56 36.55 -10.54
C ASN A 3 -71.27 37.33 -10.22
N THR A 4 -70.72 37.22 -9.01
CA THR A 4 -69.48 37.90 -8.62
C THR A 4 -68.37 36.86 -8.59
N PRO A 5 -67.31 36.96 -9.44
CA PRO A 5 -66.23 36.00 -9.42
C PRO A 5 -65.29 36.22 -8.21
N PRO A 6 -64.70 35.16 -7.65
CA PRO A 6 -63.70 35.29 -6.58
C PRO A 6 -62.38 35.89 -7.12
N ARG A 7 -61.72 36.67 -6.25
CA ARG A 7 -60.43 37.34 -6.50
C ARG A 7 -59.32 36.32 -6.83
N PRO A 8 -58.32 36.69 -7.67
CA PRO A 8 -57.17 35.84 -7.91
C PRO A 8 -56.30 35.75 -6.64
N VAL A 9 -55.90 34.52 -6.31
CA VAL A 9 -54.85 34.21 -5.34
C VAL A 9 -53.51 34.65 -5.95
N PRO A 10 -52.63 35.39 -5.22
CA PRO A 10 -51.32 35.71 -5.74
C PRO A 10 -50.46 34.45 -5.82
N ASP A 11 -49.78 34.32 -6.95
CA ASP A 11 -48.80 33.30 -7.29
C ASP A 11 -47.64 33.35 -6.27
N GLU A 12 -47.52 32.35 -5.39
CA GLU A 12 -46.31 32.12 -4.59
C GLU A 12 -45.21 31.53 -5.49
N THR A 13 -44.72 32.33 -6.44
CA THR A 13 -43.44 32.11 -7.10
C THR A 13 -42.34 32.63 -6.19
N GLY A 14 -41.89 31.78 -5.25
CA GLY A 14 -40.92 32.16 -4.23
C GLY A 14 -39.96 31.05 -3.80
N ALA A 15 -39.74 30.02 -4.62
CA ALA A 15 -38.70 29.01 -4.38
C ALA A 15 -37.38 29.38 -5.07
N GLY A 16 -36.85 30.58 -4.77
CA GLY A 16 -35.56 31.06 -5.25
C GLY A 16 -34.69 31.47 -4.06
N GLY A 17 -34.13 30.51 -3.33
CA GLY A 17 -33.32 30.87 -2.17
C GLY A 17 -32.76 29.73 -1.32
N THR A 18 -32.12 28.71 -1.91
CA THR A 18 -31.35 27.73 -1.10
C THR A 18 -30.05 27.21 -1.72
N GLU A 19 -29.55 27.78 -2.82
CA GLU A 19 -28.20 27.42 -3.33
C GLU A 19 -27.09 28.37 -2.86
N MET A 20 -27.42 29.63 -2.51
CA MET A 20 -26.42 30.63 -2.12
C MET A 20 -25.87 30.53 -0.68
N SER A 21 -26.35 29.60 0.17
CA SER A 21 -25.89 29.52 1.58
C SER A 21 -24.88 28.42 1.89
N ARG A 22 -24.75 27.39 1.05
CA ARG A 22 -23.80 26.29 1.30
C ARG A 22 -22.36 26.73 1.03
N ALA A 23 -22.08 27.37 -0.11
CA ALA A 23 -20.74 27.83 -0.45
C ALA A 23 -20.15 28.79 0.59
N GLY A 24 -20.96 29.70 1.15
CA GLY A 24 -20.56 30.62 2.21
C GLY A 24 -20.40 29.97 3.60
N ALA A 25 -21.01 28.81 3.84
CA ALA A 25 -20.81 28.04 5.08
C ALA A 25 -19.50 27.23 5.02
N TRP A 26 -19.19 26.64 3.86
CA TRP A 26 -17.93 25.92 3.64
C TRP A 26 -16.71 26.84 3.66
N SER A 27 -16.81 28.07 3.11
CA SER A 27 -15.71 29.05 3.18
C SER A 27 -15.46 29.59 4.59
N ARG A 28 -16.52 29.78 5.38
CA ARG A 28 -16.41 30.14 6.81
C ARG A 28 -15.83 28.99 7.64
N GLY A 29 -16.23 27.75 7.36
CA GLY A 29 -15.64 26.55 7.98
C GLY A 29 -14.14 26.41 7.67
N ALA A 30 -13.75 26.58 6.40
CA ALA A 30 -12.35 26.57 5.99
C ALA A 30 -11.54 27.70 6.65
N GLY A 31 -12.11 28.89 6.78
CA GLY A 31 -11.49 30.01 7.50
C GLY A 31 -11.24 29.72 8.98
N VAL A 32 -12.20 29.11 9.67
CA VAL A 32 -12.04 28.71 11.08
C VAL A 32 -10.95 27.63 11.23
N VAL A 33 -10.92 26.64 10.34
CA VAL A 33 -9.87 25.59 10.35
C VAL A 33 -8.49 26.20 10.11
N ALA A 34 -8.36 27.13 9.16
CA ALA A 34 -7.10 27.82 8.90
C ALA A 34 -6.62 28.62 10.11
N ILE A 35 -7.53 29.33 10.80
CA ILE A 35 -7.20 30.08 12.03
C ILE A 35 -6.75 29.14 13.14
N ILE A 36 -7.44 28.01 13.34
CA ILE A 36 -7.05 27.00 14.34
C ILE A 36 -5.67 26.43 14.00
N ALA A 37 -5.40 26.10 12.74
CA ALA A 37 -4.11 25.58 12.31
C ALA A 37 -2.98 26.59 12.56
N VAL A 38 -3.19 27.87 12.24
CA VAL A 38 -2.23 28.94 12.51
C VAL A 38 -2.02 29.14 14.02
N ALA A 39 -3.09 29.11 14.82
CA ALA A 39 -3.00 29.25 16.27
C ALA A 39 -2.24 28.07 16.90
N LEU A 40 -2.50 26.85 16.47
CA LEU A 40 -1.76 25.66 16.92
C LEU A 40 -0.30 25.69 16.49
N ALA A 41 0.00 26.12 15.26
CA ALA A 41 1.37 26.28 14.79
C ALA A 41 2.12 27.35 15.61
N ALA A 42 1.49 28.49 15.88
CA ALA A 42 2.06 29.53 16.73
C ALA A 42 2.29 29.04 18.17
N LEU A 43 1.33 28.29 18.74
CA LEU A 43 1.46 27.67 20.05
C LEU A 43 2.62 26.66 20.07
N ALA A 44 2.75 25.83 19.04
CA ALA A 44 3.84 24.85 18.93
C ALA A 44 5.21 25.52 18.83
N LEU A 45 5.33 26.62 18.08
CA LEU A 45 6.57 27.41 18.00
C LEU A 45 6.91 28.07 19.33
N LEU A 46 5.93 28.68 20.00
CA LEU A 46 6.10 29.31 21.31
C LEU A 46 6.44 28.27 22.40
N ALA A 47 5.77 27.12 22.38
CA ALA A 47 6.05 26.00 23.27
C ALA A 47 7.47 25.46 23.03
N GLY A 48 7.87 25.26 21.77
CA GLY A 48 9.21 24.79 21.42
C GLY A 48 10.33 25.71 21.92
N GLN A 49 10.11 27.02 21.98
CA GLN A 49 11.08 27.99 22.52
C GLN A 49 11.05 28.14 24.06
N SER A 50 9.96 27.72 24.70
CA SER A 50 9.76 27.89 26.16
C SER A 50 9.96 26.61 26.96
N LEU A 51 10.09 25.46 26.30
CA LEU A 51 10.46 24.21 26.93
C LEU A 51 11.95 24.26 27.33
N PRO A 52 12.30 23.84 28.56
CA PRO A 52 13.70 23.74 28.97
C PRO A 52 14.44 22.74 28.07
N GLU A 53 15.73 22.99 27.83
CA GLU A 53 16.59 22.04 27.13
C GLU A 53 16.53 20.67 27.82
N ARG A 54 16.51 19.61 27.02
CA ARG A 54 16.34 18.25 27.53
C ARG A 54 17.54 17.89 28.41
N ALA A 55 17.30 17.71 29.71
CA ALA A 55 18.31 17.21 30.63
C ALA A 55 18.32 15.67 30.62
N GLY A 56 19.35 15.07 30.03
CA GLY A 56 19.53 13.61 29.97
C GLY A 56 20.65 13.22 29.01
N PRO A 57 21.07 11.94 28.97
CA PRO A 57 21.99 11.46 27.93
C PRO A 57 21.39 11.70 26.55
N PRO A 58 22.21 11.88 25.50
CA PRO A 58 21.73 11.99 24.13
C PRO A 58 20.95 10.72 23.74
N ILE A 59 19.90 10.90 22.95
CA ILE A 59 19.10 9.83 22.36
C ILE A 59 19.55 9.79 20.91
N GLU A 60 20.52 8.92 20.67
CA GLU A 60 21.09 8.70 19.35
C GLU A 60 20.35 7.54 18.69
N ASP A 61 19.85 7.76 17.47
CA ASP A 61 19.15 6.74 16.72
C ASP A 61 19.36 6.98 15.22
N ILE A 62 19.93 5.99 14.55
CA ILE A 62 20.26 6.03 13.13
C ILE A 62 19.53 4.87 12.45
N ALA A 63 18.70 5.20 11.47
CA ALA A 63 18.08 4.23 10.58
C ALA A 63 18.92 4.08 9.31
N VAL A 64 19.12 2.86 8.83
CA VAL A 64 19.73 2.61 7.51
C VAL A 64 18.64 2.72 6.46
N GLU A 65 18.76 3.70 5.56
CA GLU A 65 17.81 3.92 4.46
C GLU A 65 18.17 3.10 3.21
N ARG A 66 19.45 2.81 3.00
CA ARG A 66 19.93 2.08 1.82
C ARG A 66 21.23 1.35 2.10
N THR A 67 21.31 0.13 1.59
CA THR A 67 22.54 -0.68 1.58
C THR A 67 22.96 -0.93 0.13
N VAL A 68 24.21 -0.58 -0.19
CA VAL A 68 24.81 -0.81 -1.50
C VAL A 68 26.07 -1.65 -1.32
N LEU A 69 26.11 -2.79 -2.00
CA LEU A 69 27.20 -3.75 -1.98
C LEU A 69 27.98 -3.67 -3.28
N GLU A 70 29.15 -3.04 -3.21
CA GLU A 70 30.10 -2.88 -4.32
C GLU A 70 31.32 -3.79 -4.11
N PRO A 71 32.05 -4.20 -5.16
CA PRO A 71 33.23 -5.05 -4.98
C PRO A 71 34.24 -4.45 -3.97
N GLY A 72 34.38 -5.10 -2.81
CA GLY A 72 35.31 -4.69 -1.76
C GLY A 72 34.79 -3.63 -0.78
N GLN A 73 33.53 -3.17 -0.92
CA GLN A 73 32.95 -2.13 -0.08
C GLN A 73 31.48 -2.42 0.27
N ILE A 74 31.11 -2.04 1.50
CA ILE A 74 29.72 -1.95 1.94
C ILE A 74 29.42 -0.46 2.12
N VAL A 75 28.40 0.07 1.45
CA VAL A 75 28.03 1.48 1.53
C VAL A 75 26.63 1.59 2.12
N LEU A 76 26.51 2.28 3.25
CA LEU A 76 25.24 2.52 3.91
C LEU A 76 24.85 3.99 3.79
N THR A 77 23.64 4.27 3.30
CA THR A 77 23.00 5.57 3.49
C THR A 77 22.21 5.52 4.77
N VAL A 78 22.57 6.35 5.73
CA VAL A 78 22.01 6.35 7.07
C VAL A 78 21.33 7.68 7.35
N ARG A 79 20.27 7.67 8.17
CA ARG A 79 19.52 8.88 8.56
C ARG A 79 19.37 8.94 10.06
N ASN A 80 19.66 10.10 10.65
CA ASN A 80 19.39 10.34 12.06
C ASN A 80 17.88 10.54 12.29
N VAL A 81 17.25 9.54 12.91
CA VAL A 81 15.84 9.57 13.30
C VAL A 81 15.66 9.99 14.76
N GLY A 82 16.76 10.06 15.52
CA GLY A 82 16.82 10.57 16.87
C GLY A 82 16.70 12.10 16.96
N PRO A 83 16.41 12.62 18.17
CA PRO A 83 16.33 14.05 18.42
C PRO A 83 17.69 14.75 18.47
N ASP A 84 18.78 14.03 18.79
CA ASP A 84 20.12 14.59 19.02
C ASP A 84 21.08 14.22 17.90
N PRO A 85 22.11 15.05 17.61
CA PRO A 85 23.13 14.72 16.62
C PRO A 85 23.89 13.44 16.98
N VAL A 86 24.22 12.62 15.97
CA VAL A 86 24.95 11.37 16.16
C VAL A 86 26.28 11.43 15.43
N THR A 87 27.36 11.00 16.09
CA THR A 87 28.69 10.86 15.46
C THR A 87 29.14 9.40 15.55
N VAL A 88 29.35 8.76 14.40
CA VAL A 88 29.89 7.40 14.32
C VAL A 88 31.40 7.46 14.50
N ALA A 89 31.91 6.94 15.61
CA ALA A 89 33.32 6.98 15.96
C ALA A 89 34.10 5.76 15.42
N GLN A 90 33.43 4.62 15.32
CA GLN A 90 34.05 3.36 14.88
C GLN A 90 32.99 2.44 14.29
N ALA A 91 33.43 1.49 13.45
CA ALA A 91 32.54 0.48 12.91
C ALA A 91 33.19 -0.90 12.83
N PHE A 92 32.32 -1.91 12.81
CA PHE A 92 32.65 -3.31 12.75
C PHE A 92 31.75 -3.98 11.72
N VAL A 93 32.28 -4.94 10.99
CA VAL A 93 31.48 -5.85 10.17
C VAL A 93 31.71 -7.25 10.71
N ASN A 94 30.66 -7.87 11.25
CA ASN A 94 30.73 -9.05 12.10
C ASN A 94 31.70 -8.79 13.28
N ASP A 95 32.82 -9.51 13.32
CA ASP A 95 33.80 -9.44 14.41
C ASP A 95 35.07 -8.64 14.03
N ALA A 96 35.08 -7.99 12.85
CA ALA A 96 36.24 -7.28 12.32
C ALA A 96 36.06 -5.77 12.37
N TYR A 97 37.05 -5.07 12.93
CA TYR A 97 37.17 -3.62 12.79
C TYR A 97 37.40 -3.24 11.34
N VAL A 98 36.64 -2.26 10.86
CA VAL A 98 36.76 -1.76 9.48
C VAL A 98 37.06 -0.27 9.48
N ASN A 99 37.76 0.17 8.44
CA ASN A 99 37.85 1.60 8.16
C ASN A 99 36.50 2.05 7.61
N LEU A 100 36.06 3.23 8.06
CA LEU A 100 34.89 3.91 7.53
C LEU A 100 35.30 5.25 6.92
N THR A 101 34.61 5.65 5.86
CA THR A 101 34.70 6.97 5.25
C THR A 101 33.30 7.59 5.22
N GLY A 102 33.18 8.89 5.54
CA GLY A 102 31.90 9.56 5.74
C GLY A 102 31.54 9.68 7.22
N ALA A 103 30.50 10.46 7.54
CA ALA A 103 30.09 10.80 8.92
C ALA A 103 31.19 11.49 9.77
N GLU A 104 32.04 12.31 9.14
CA GLU A 104 33.07 13.09 9.83
C GLU A 104 32.47 14.21 10.70
N GLU A 105 31.32 14.75 10.28
CA GLU A 105 30.54 15.72 11.04
C GLU A 105 29.36 15.02 11.75
N PRO A 106 28.90 15.56 12.90
CA PRO A 106 27.70 15.04 13.56
C PRO A 106 26.49 15.07 12.62
N ILE A 107 25.85 13.93 12.43
CA ILE A 107 24.64 13.77 11.62
C ILE A 107 23.49 14.38 12.43
N GLY A 108 23.04 15.56 12.04
CA GLY A 108 21.93 16.25 12.70
C GLY A 108 20.59 15.58 12.48
N ARG A 109 19.58 15.94 13.28
CA ARG A 109 18.23 15.37 13.19
C ARG A 109 17.66 15.46 11.77
N LEU A 110 17.20 14.33 11.23
CA LEU A 110 16.67 14.15 9.87
C LEU A 110 17.66 14.40 8.73
N GLN A 111 18.95 14.53 9.05
CA GLN A 111 19.98 14.52 8.03
C GLN A 111 20.33 13.07 7.68
N SER A 112 20.56 12.85 6.38
CA SER A 112 21.10 11.59 5.87
C SER A 112 22.57 11.79 5.52
N GLU A 113 23.37 10.75 5.72
CA GLU A 113 24.80 10.70 5.44
C GLU A 113 25.15 9.36 4.80
N THR A 114 26.16 9.33 3.93
CA THR A 114 26.64 8.07 3.35
C THR A 114 27.92 7.63 4.05
N ILE A 115 27.92 6.42 4.59
CA ILE A 115 29.08 5.81 5.25
C ILE A 115 29.54 4.63 4.42
N THR A 116 30.81 4.66 4.02
CA THR A 116 31.45 3.59 3.25
C THR A 116 32.37 2.79 4.16
N PHE A 117 32.20 1.47 4.18
CA PHE A 117 33.02 0.52 4.92
C PHE A 117 33.88 -0.29 3.93
N ASP A 118 35.20 -0.22 4.10
CA ASP A 118 36.14 -1.00 3.29
C ASP A 118 36.17 -2.45 3.80
N TYR A 119 35.35 -3.32 3.19
CA TYR A 119 35.20 -4.70 3.60
C TYR A 119 34.99 -5.66 2.41
N PRO A 120 35.85 -6.67 2.21
CA PRO A 120 35.73 -7.62 1.10
C PRO A 120 34.65 -8.67 1.39
N TRP A 121 33.39 -8.28 1.20
CA TRP A 121 32.25 -9.17 1.38
C TRP A 121 32.19 -10.26 0.29
N ILE A 122 31.45 -11.33 0.60
CA ILE A 122 31.28 -12.53 -0.22
C ILE A 122 29.78 -12.72 -0.48
N THR A 123 29.44 -12.97 -1.74
CA THR A 123 28.04 -13.20 -2.14
C THR A 123 27.40 -14.35 -1.36
N GLY A 124 26.20 -14.11 -0.84
CA GLY A 124 25.39 -15.05 -0.07
C GLY A 124 25.78 -15.19 1.41
N GLN A 125 26.76 -14.42 1.90
CA GLN A 125 27.08 -14.40 3.33
C GLN A 125 26.26 -13.35 4.07
N PRO A 126 25.80 -13.64 5.30
CA PRO A 126 25.21 -12.64 6.19
C PRO A 126 26.28 -11.73 6.80
N TYR A 127 25.93 -10.47 7.04
CA TYR A 127 26.77 -9.50 7.74
C TYR A 127 25.99 -8.70 8.78
N LEU A 128 26.62 -8.45 9.92
CA LEU A 128 26.16 -7.51 10.94
C LEU A 128 27.09 -6.29 10.93
N VAL A 129 26.60 -5.17 10.41
CA VAL A 129 27.33 -3.89 10.45
C VAL A 129 27.00 -3.19 11.75
N SER A 130 27.99 -3.02 12.63
CA SER A 130 27.85 -2.37 13.92
C SER A 130 28.53 -1.00 13.90
N MET A 131 27.79 0.06 14.16
CA MET A 131 28.26 1.45 14.21
C MET A 131 28.31 1.91 15.67
N LEU A 132 29.51 2.15 16.19
CA LEU A 132 29.73 2.64 17.55
C LEU A 132 29.78 4.17 17.53
N THR A 133 28.90 4.80 18.30
CA THR A 133 28.85 6.26 18.44
C THR A 133 29.93 6.77 19.40
N ASN A 134 30.20 8.08 19.39
CA ASN A 134 31.14 8.71 20.33
C ASN A 134 30.68 8.66 21.79
N THR A 135 29.39 8.39 22.05
CA THR A 135 28.84 8.20 23.41
C THR A 135 28.96 6.76 23.90
N GLY A 136 29.32 5.82 23.01
CA GLY A 136 29.44 4.40 23.30
C GLY A 136 28.19 3.57 22.97
N LEU A 137 27.18 4.14 22.33
CA LEU A 137 26.03 3.38 21.82
C LEU A 137 26.45 2.58 20.58
N VAL A 138 26.00 1.33 20.49
CA VAL A 138 26.18 0.50 19.27
C VAL A 138 24.85 0.44 18.55
N ILE A 139 24.85 0.84 17.28
CA ILE A 139 23.71 0.76 16.37
C ILE A 139 24.04 -0.31 15.33
N GLU A 140 23.20 -1.33 15.24
CA GLU A 140 23.44 -2.51 14.41
C GLU A 140 22.52 -2.53 13.18
N HIS A 141 23.06 -3.03 12.07
CA HIS A 141 22.32 -3.27 10.84
C HIS A 141 22.68 -4.64 10.27
N GLU A 142 21.67 -5.49 10.09
CA GLU A 142 21.85 -6.82 9.51
C GLU A 142 21.65 -6.78 7.99
N ILE A 143 22.55 -7.47 7.29
CA ILE A 143 22.50 -7.79 5.87
C ILE A 143 22.36 -9.33 5.80
N PRO A 144 21.13 -9.87 5.67
CA PRO A 144 20.90 -11.32 5.79
C PRO A 144 21.61 -12.15 4.72
N ALA A 145 21.72 -11.61 3.50
CA ALA A 145 22.45 -12.25 2.41
C ALA A 145 23.06 -11.20 1.47
N ALA A 146 24.38 -11.04 1.49
CA ALA A 146 25.05 -10.08 0.63
C ALA A 146 24.96 -10.45 -0.85
N VAL A 147 24.50 -9.53 -1.68
CA VAL A 147 24.44 -9.69 -3.14
C VAL A 147 24.89 -8.37 -3.77
N PRO A 148 25.65 -8.39 -4.88
CA PRO A 148 25.98 -7.15 -5.59
C PRO A 148 24.72 -6.34 -5.88
N THR A 149 24.69 -5.10 -5.41
CA THR A 149 23.53 -4.24 -5.63
C THR A 149 23.42 -3.90 -7.12
N PRO A 150 22.24 -4.11 -7.75
CA PRO A 150 22.09 -3.81 -9.17
C PRO A 150 22.33 -2.33 -9.48
N GLU A 151 23.09 -2.05 -10.54
CA GLU A 151 23.23 -0.67 -11.03
C GLU A 151 21.91 -0.17 -11.65
N PRO A 152 21.39 0.99 -11.22
CA PRO A 152 20.22 1.58 -11.82
C PRO A 152 20.46 1.91 -13.29
N GLY A 153 19.78 1.21 -14.20
CA GLY A 153 19.91 1.40 -15.64
C GLY A 153 18.68 0.93 -16.40
N MET A 154 18.59 1.24 -17.70
CA MET A 154 17.44 0.86 -18.53
C MET A 154 17.14 -0.64 -18.50
N ALA A 155 18.18 -1.49 -18.45
CA ALA A 155 18.02 -2.93 -18.36
C ALA A 155 17.42 -3.38 -17.02
N PHE A 156 17.80 -2.73 -15.91
CA PHE A 156 17.26 -3.00 -14.59
C PHE A 156 15.77 -2.62 -14.51
N PHE A 157 15.41 -1.38 -14.89
CA PHE A 157 14.01 -0.95 -14.93
C PHE A 157 13.16 -1.77 -15.92
N GLY A 158 13.75 -2.20 -17.05
CA GLY A 158 13.09 -3.12 -17.99
C GLY A 158 12.81 -4.49 -17.36
N THR A 159 13.73 -5.01 -16.55
CA THR A 159 13.53 -6.25 -15.79
C THR A 159 12.43 -6.09 -14.74
N MET A 160 12.37 -4.95 -14.05
CA MET A 160 11.32 -4.65 -13.08
C MET A 160 9.93 -4.57 -13.75
N ALA A 161 9.85 -3.91 -14.91
CA ALA A 161 8.61 -3.87 -15.68
C ALA A 161 8.18 -5.27 -16.16
N LEU A 162 9.14 -6.11 -16.55
CA LEU A 162 8.89 -7.50 -16.94
C LEU A 162 8.39 -8.33 -15.75
N LEU A 163 9.03 -8.21 -14.59
CA LEU A 163 8.59 -8.87 -13.35
C LEU A 163 7.19 -8.43 -12.95
N GLY A 164 6.89 -7.13 -12.98
CA GLY A 164 5.53 -6.63 -12.72
C GLY A 164 4.50 -7.17 -13.73
N THR A 165 4.91 -7.46 -14.97
CA THR A 165 4.03 -8.11 -15.96
C THR A 165 3.78 -9.58 -15.61
N TYR A 166 4.83 -10.32 -15.21
CA TYR A 166 4.74 -11.72 -14.80
C TYR A 166 3.97 -11.91 -13.50
N VAL A 167 4.04 -10.95 -12.58
CA VAL A 167 3.38 -11.02 -11.28
C VAL A 167 1.98 -10.43 -11.31
N GLY A 168 1.73 -9.36 -12.06
CA GLY A 168 0.42 -8.70 -12.12
C GLY A 168 -0.41 -9.17 -13.31
N VAL A 169 -0.05 -8.73 -14.51
CA VAL A 169 -0.90 -8.85 -15.71
C VAL A 169 -1.19 -10.31 -16.09
N ILE A 170 -0.15 -11.14 -16.20
CA ILE A 170 -0.29 -12.53 -16.67
C ILE A 170 -1.18 -13.36 -15.73
N PRO A 171 -0.89 -13.47 -14.42
CA PRO A 171 -1.66 -14.31 -13.52
C PRO A 171 -3.10 -13.83 -13.37
N VAL A 172 -3.34 -12.51 -13.29
CA VAL A 172 -4.72 -11.97 -13.28
C VAL A 172 -5.47 -12.46 -14.52
N LEU A 173 -4.91 -12.29 -15.72
CA LEU A 173 -5.54 -12.75 -16.96
C LEU A 173 -5.75 -14.27 -16.98
N LEU A 174 -4.79 -15.06 -16.48
CA LEU A 174 -4.90 -16.52 -16.35
C LEU A 174 -6.08 -16.90 -15.44
N GLY A 175 -6.25 -16.21 -14.31
CA GLY A 175 -7.40 -16.39 -13.43
C GLY A 175 -8.73 -16.09 -14.13
N MET A 176 -8.76 -15.03 -14.93
CA MET A 176 -9.95 -14.63 -15.70
C MET A 176 -10.35 -15.68 -16.75
N LEU A 177 -9.42 -16.54 -17.21
CA LEU A 177 -9.72 -17.64 -18.14
C LEU A 177 -10.70 -18.66 -17.56
N LEU A 178 -10.92 -18.68 -16.23
CA LEU A 178 -11.89 -19.56 -15.57
C LEU A 178 -13.35 -19.08 -15.70
N LEU A 179 -13.59 -17.90 -16.30
CA LEU A 179 -14.96 -17.39 -16.53
C LEU A 179 -15.90 -18.39 -17.23
N PRO A 180 -15.52 -19.14 -18.28
CA PRO A 180 -16.40 -20.12 -18.92
C PRO A 180 -16.79 -21.28 -17.99
N VAL A 181 -15.89 -21.69 -17.10
CA VAL A 181 -16.16 -22.71 -16.08
C VAL A 181 -17.15 -22.16 -15.06
N LEU A 182 -16.92 -20.93 -14.59
CA LEU A 182 -17.78 -20.27 -13.61
C LEU A 182 -19.18 -19.98 -14.16
N ARG A 183 -19.32 -19.70 -15.46
CA ARG A 183 -20.63 -19.56 -16.14
C ARG A 183 -21.46 -20.83 -16.15
N ARG A 184 -20.81 -22.00 -16.12
CA ARG A 184 -21.48 -23.31 -16.05
C ARG A 184 -21.78 -23.72 -14.60
N ALA A 185 -21.19 -23.02 -13.64
CA ALA A 185 -21.37 -23.29 -12.23
C ALA A 185 -22.70 -22.71 -11.71
N GLY A 186 -23.35 -23.40 -10.78
CA GLY A 186 -24.58 -22.89 -10.15
C GLY A 186 -24.32 -21.68 -9.24
N ALA A 187 -25.38 -20.94 -8.89
CA ALA A 187 -25.29 -19.75 -8.02
C ALA A 187 -24.56 -20.04 -6.68
N ARG A 188 -24.71 -21.25 -6.14
CA ARG A 188 -24.02 -21.69 -4.92
C ARG A 188 -22.49 -21.73 -5.09
N ALA A 189 -22.00 -22.20 -6.23
CA ALA A 189 -20.59 -22.27 -6.53
C ALA A 189 -20.01 -20.87 -6.79
N VAL A 190 -20.73 -20.01 -7.52
CA VAL A 190 -20.32 -18.60 -7.71
C VAL A 190 -20.22 -17.88 -6.37
N ARG A 191 -21.18 -18.10 -5.47
CA ARG A 191 -21.18 -17.52 -4.12
C ARG A 191 -20.06 -18.07 -3.24
N PHE A 192 -19.74 -19.37 -3.36
CA PHE A 192 -18.57 -19.97 -2.72
C PHE A 192 -17.27 -19.32 -3.22
N VAL A 193 -17.11 -19.14 -4.54
CA VAL A 193 -15.91 -18.50 -5.13
C VAL A 193 -15.78 -17.05 -4.66
N LEU A 194 -16.87 -16.27 -4.63
CA LEU A 194 -16.84 -14.91 -4.09
C LEU A 194 -16.47 -14.89 -2.60
N ALA A 195 -16.93 -15.87 -1.83
CA ALA A 195 -16.59 -15.99 -0.41
C ALA A 195 -15.12 -16.41 -0.21
N LEU A 196 -14.62 -17.33 -1.03
CA LEU A 196 -13.21 -17.70 -1.12
C LEU A 196 -12.34 -16.48 -1.39
N THR A 197 -12.70 -15.67 -2.39
CA THR A 197 -12.03 -14.41 -2.68
C THR A 197 -12.01 -13.48 -1.47
N VAL A 198 -13.12 -13.31 -0.75
CA VAL A 198 -13.12 -12.45 0.45
C VAL A 198 -12.18 -13.00 1.52
N GLY A 199 -12.10 -14.32 1.70
CA GLY A 199 -11.13 -14.95 2.59
C GLY A 199 -9.67 -14.69 2.20
N LEU A 200 -9.35 -14.86 0.91
CA LEU A 200 -8.05 -14.54 0.31
C LEU A 200 -7.67 -13.08 0.57
N LEU A 201 -8.54 -12.15 0.19
CA LEU A 201 -8.34 -10.70 0.36
C LEU A 201 -8.22 -10.30 1.84
N ALA A 202 -8.99 -10.93 2.74
CA ALA A 202 -8.91 -10.62 4.16
C ALA A 202 -7.56 -11.03 4.77
N PHE A 203 -7.02 -12.18 4.34
CA PHE A 203 -5.67 -12.59 4.72
C PHE A 203 -4.63 -11.59 4.21
N LEU A 204 -4.72 -11.20 2.93
CA LEU A 204 -3.77 -10.24 2.33
C LEU A 204 -3.81 -8.86 2.98
N ALA A 205 -4.99 -8.38 3.34
CA ALA A 205 -5.12 -7.13 4.07
C ALA A 205 -4.47 -7.20 5.47
N PHE A 206 -4.49 -8.36 6.12
CA PHE A 206 -3.83 -8.57 7.40
C PHE A 206 -2.31 -8.65 7.25
N ASP A 207 -1.85 -9.47 6.31
CA ASP A 207 -0.43 -9.71 6.02
C ASP A 207 0.28 -8.42 5.57
N GLY A 208 -0.27 -7.75 4.54
CA GLY A 208 0.28 -6.49 4.04
C GLY A 208 0.19 -5.33 5.03
N ALA A 209 -0.75 -5.37 5.99
CA ALA A 209 -0.75 -4.40 7.10
C ALA A 209 0.39 -4.67 8.07
N GLY A 210 0.68 -5.94 8.38
CA GLY A 210 1.82 -6.37 9.18
C GLY A 210 3.13 -5.91 8.57
N GLU A 211 3.38 -6.25 7.31
CA GLU A 211 4.56 -5.82 6.56
C GLU A 211 4.71 -4.30 6.53
N GLY A 212 3.60 -3.59 6.25
CA GLY A 212 3.58 -2.13 6.25
C GLY A 212 4.00 -1.54 7.60
N PHE A 213 3.51 -2.11 8.71
CA PHE A 213 3.87 -1.65 10.06
C PHE A 213 5.31 -1.98 10.43
N GLU A 214 5.81 -3.16 10.07
CA GLU A 214 7.21 -3.54 10.31
C GLU A 214 8.18 -2.64 9.54
N LEU A 215 7.93 -2.41 8.25
CA LEU A 215 8.72 -1.48 7.43
C LEU A 215 8.67 -0.05 7.98
N ALA A 216 7.49 0.38 8.42
CA ALA A 216 7.30 1.69 9.02
C ALA A 216 7.99 1.84 10.37
N ALA A 217 8.10 0.77 11.16
CA ALA A 217 8.83 0.75 12.42
C ALA A 217 10.35 0.81 12.16
N ALA A 218 10.83 0.05 11.18
CA ALA A 218 12.25 0.02 10.81
C ALA A 218 12.77 1.35 10.24
N SER A 219 11.92 2.12 9.55
CA SER A 219 12.29 3.43 8.97
C SER A 219 12.42 4.57 9.99
N GLY A 220 12.12 4.33 11.28
CA GLY A 220 12.26 5.30 12.38
C GLY A 220 11.50 6.62 12.17
N GLY A 221 10.50 6.64 11.30
CA GLY A 221 10.08 7.85 10.59
C GLY A 221 9.63 9.01 11.48
N ALA A 222 10.29 10.16 11.38
CA ALA A 222 9.86 11.41 12.01
C ALA A 222 8.52 11.95 11.47
N PHE A 223 8.03 11.41 10.36
CA PHE A 223 6.69 11.65 9.82
C PHE A 223 5.64 10.64 10.31
N GLY A 224 5.97 9.85 11.34
CA GLY A 224 5.02 9.03 12.08
C GLY A 224 4.83 7.61 11.57
N GLY A 225 5.75 7.08 10.74
CA GLY A 225 5.86 5.67 10.34
C GLY A 225 4.51 4.93 10.16
N VAL A 226 4.09 4.22 11.21
CA VAL A 226 2.81 3.47 11.28
C VAL A 226 1.61 4.32 10.85
N THR A 227 1.61 5.61 11.20
CA THR A 227 0.59 6.59 10.83
C THR A 227 0.45 6.73 9.32
N LEU A 228 1.56 6.64 8.57
CA LEU A 228 1.53 6.72 7.10
C LEU A 228 0.84 5.49 6.49
N VAL A 229 1.06 4.30 7.04
CA VAL A 229 0.35 3.07 6.61
C VAL A 229 -1.16 3.24 6.81
N VAL A 230 -1.57 3.68 8.01
CA VAL A 230 -3.00 3.90 8.34
C VAL A 230 -3.60 5.01 7.47
N LEU A 231 -2.87 6.11 7.26
CA LEU A 231 -3.30 7.22 6.42
C LEU A 231 -3.46 6.78 4.96
N GLY A 232 -2.49 6.05 4.42
CA GLY A 232 -2.55 5.48 3.07
C GLY A 232 -3.77 4.59 2.90
N ALA A 233 -4.01 3.70 3.86
CA ALA A 233 -5.18 2.82 3.87
C ALA A 233 -6.50 3.61 3.91
N ALA A 234 -6.60 4.60 4.80
CA ALA A 234 -7.79 5.42 4.93
C ALA A 234 -8.07 6.23 3.65
N VAL A 235 -7.04 6.87 3.07
CA VAL A 235 -7.17 7.66 1.84
C VAL A 235 -7.61 6.78 0.67
N ALA A 236 -6.96 5.63 0.47
CA ALA A 236 -7.31 4.69 -0.60
C ALA A 236 -8.75 4.18 -0.46
N PHE A 237 -9.13 3.74 0.75
CA PHE A 237 -10.47 3.27 1.04
C PHE A 237 -11.53 4.35 0.76
N LEU A 238 -11.32 5.58 1.26
CA LEU A 238 -12.25 6.69 1.07
C LEU A 238 -12.33 7.14 -0.39
N ALA A 239 -11.21 7.16 -1.11
CA ALA A 239 -11.17 7.52 -2.52
C ALA A 239 -11.97 6.51 -3.37
N LEU A 240 -11.72 5.21 -3.20
CA LEU A 240 -12.46 4.16 -3.92
C LEU A 240 -13.93 4.13 -3.54
N MET A 241 -14.26 4.38 -2.26
CA MET A 241 -15.65 4.54 -1.82
C MET A 241 -16.34 5.75 -2.45
N GLY A 242 -15.63 6.89 -2.57
CA GLY A 242 -16.10 8.08 -3.24
C GLY A 242 -16.38 7.85 -4.72
N ILE A 243 -15.44 7.20 -5.42
CA ILE A 243 -15.58 6.79 -6.82
C ILE A 243 -16.78 5.86 -7.00
N ASP A 244 -16.92 4.82 -6.16
CA ASP A 244 -18.07 3.90 -6.21
C ASP A 244 -19.41 4.65 -6.05
N ARG A 245 -19.53 5.54 -5.07
CA ARG A 245 -20.74 6.34 -4.86
C ARG A 245 -21.05 7.26 -6.03
N TYR A 246 -20.04 7.93 -6.57
CA TYR A 246 -20.18 8.82 -7.72
C TYR A 246 -20.64 8.06 -8.97
N LEU A 247 -20.04 6.90 -9.25
CA LEU A 247 -20.43 6.04 -10.38
C LEU A 247 -21.84 5.47 -10.20
N ARG A 248 -22.24 5.13 -8.97
CA ARG A 248 -23.63 4.71 -8.66
C ARG A 248 -24.64 5.81 -8.93
N ALA A 249 -24.34 7.05 -8.56
CA ALA A 249 -25.25 8.18 -8.77
C ALA A 249 -25.50 8.49 -10.25
N ARG A 250 -24.57 8.13 -11.14
CA ARG A 250 -24.66 8.40 -12.58
C ARG A 250 -25.24 7.26 -13.43
N GLN A 251 -25.43 6.07 -12.85
CA GLN A 251 -25.94 4.91 -13.59
C GLN A 251 -27.35 4.54 -13.11
N ALA A 252 -28.35 4.76 -13.96
CA ALA A 252 -29.75 4.45 -13.69
C ALA A 252 -30.14 2.98 -13.94
N ASP A 253 -29.29 2.18 -14.62
CA ASP A 253 -29.64 0.83 -15.08
C ASP A 253 -29.04 -0.31 -14.25
N ALA A 254 -29.87 -1.30 -13.91
CA ALA A 254 -29.47 -2.55 -13.23
C ALA A 254 -28.44 -3.39 -14.02
N GLY A 255 -28.42 -3.27 -15.35
CA GLY A 255 -27.48 -3.96 -16.25
C GLY A 255 -26.03 -3.47 -16.17
N ALA A 256 -25.80 -2.27 -15.61
CA ALA A 256 -24.46 -1.73 -15.35
C ALA A 256 -23.83 -2.30 -14.07
N SER A 257 -24.62 -2.97 -13.20
CA SER A 257 -24.18 -3.36 -11.85
C SER A 257 -23.03 -4.37 -11.84
N GLY A 258 -23.09 -5.44 -12.64
CA GLY A 258 -22.05 -6.48 -12.67
C GLY A 258 -20.74 -6.02 -13.29
N LEU A 259 -20.80 -5.25 -14.39
CA LEU A 259 -19.60 -4.68 -15.02
C LEU A 259 -18.97 -3.60 -14.14
N ARG A 260 -19.78 -2.73 -13.52
CA ARG A 260 -19.29 -1.74 -12.55
C ARG A 260 -18.63 -2.42 -11.37
N LEU A 261 -19.25 -3.45 -10.79
CA LEU A 261 -18.66 -4.20 -9.68
C LEU A 261 -17.33 -4.83 -10.10
N SER A 262 -17.26 -5.44 -11.28
CA SER A 262 -16.02 -6.02 -11.80
C SER A 262 -14.92 -4.96 -12.03
N ALA A 263 -15.30 -3.77 -12.52
CA ALA A 263 -14.37 -2.66 -12.72
C ALA A 263 -13.87 -2.07 -11.39
N MET A 264 -14.73 -1.98 -10.38
CA MET A 264 -14.30 -1.55 -9.06
C MET A 264 -13.42 -2.57 -8.35
N ILE A 265 -13.75 -3.87 -8.47
CA ILE A 265 -12.91 -4.97 -8.00
C ILE A 265 -11.55 -4.88 -8.69
N ALA A 266 -11.51 -4.76 -10.02
CA ALA A 266 -10.27 -4.62 -10.78
C ALA A 266 -9.48 -3.36 -10.41
N ALA A 267 -10.13 -2.23 -10.13
CA ALA A 267 -9.45 -1.00 -9.71
C ALA A 267 -8.85 -1.12 -8.29
N GLY A 268 -9.58 -1.72 -7.35
CA GLY A 268 -9.08 -1.93 -5.99
C GLY A 268 -7.96 -2.96 -5.94
N ILE A 269 -8.09 -4.06 -6.69
CA ILE A 269 -7.01 -5.01 -6.91
C ILE A 269 -5.82 -4.30 -7.57
N GLY A 270 -6.02 -3.52 -8.63
CA GLY A 270 -4.93 -2.77 -9.24
C GLY A 270 -4.18 -1.86 -8.28
N LEU A 271 -4.88 -1.21 -7.35
CA LEU A 271 -4.21 -0.40 -6.33
C LEU A 271 -3.44 -1.24 -5.29
N HIS A 272 -3.87 -2.47 -5.03
CA HIS A 272 -3.11 -3.45 -4.24
C HIS A 272 -1.86 -3.94 -4.98
N ASN A 273 -1.99 -4.36 -6.24
CA ASN A 273 -0.89 -4.89 -7.04
C ASN A 273 0.17 -3.81 -7.33
N LEU A 274 -0.19 -2.52 -7.27
CA LEU A 274 0.79 -1.42 -7.23
C LEU A 274 1.75 -1.55 -6.03
N GLY A 275 1.23 -1.88 -4.85
CA GLY A 275 2.01 -2.11 -3.64
C GLY A 275 2.89 -3.35 -3.74
N GLU A 276 2.37 -4.45 -4.28
CA GLU A 276 3.16 -5.67 -4.56
C GLU A 276 4.32 -5.40 -5.51
N GLY A 277 4.04 -4.69 -6.61
CA GLY A 277 5.06 -4.26 -7.53
C GLY A 277 6.12 -3.45 -6.81
N LEU A 278 5.72 -2.48 -5.99
CA LEU A 278 6.64 -1.65 -5.23
C LEU A 278 7.54 -2.47 -4.30
N ALA A 279 6.96 -3.44 -3.58
CA ALA A 279 7.71 -4.35 -2.70
C ALA A 279 8.77 -5.12 -3.50
N ILE A 280 8.40 -5.73 -4.64
CA ILE A 280 9.35 -6.41 -5.54
C ILE A 280 10.45 -5.44 -6.00
N GLY A 281 10.07 -4.29 -6.55
CA GLY A 281 11.03 -3.30 -7.06
C GLY A 281 12.03 -2.85 -6.00
N SER A 282 11.53 -2.57 -4.80
CA SER A 282 12.35 -2.13 -3.66
C SER A 282 13.31 -3.23 -3.20
N ALA A 283 12.84 -4.47 -3.04
CA ALA A 283 13.66 -5.62 -2.65
C ALA A 283 14.81 -5.84 -3.64
N TYR A 284 14.53 -5.78 -4.95
CA TYR A 284 15.58 -5.89 -5.97
C TYR A 284 16.54 -4.69 -5.98
N ALA A 285 16.06 -3.47 -5.68
CA ALA A 285 16.92 -2.28 -5.61
C ALA A 285 17.87 -2.26 -4.43
N VAL A 286 17.51 -2.91 -3.31
CA VAL A 286 18.40 -3.08 -2.15
C VAL A 286 19.23 -4.38 -2.21
N GLY A 287 19.06 -5.19 -3.26
CA GLY A 287 19.83 -6.43 -3.45
C GLY A 287 19.28 -7.66 -2.72
N GLU A 288 18.10 -7.57 -2.12
CA GLU A 288 17.41 -8.67 -1.43
C GLU A 288 16.73 -9.62 -2.42
N LEU A 289 17.54 -10.36 -3.19
CA LEU A 289 17.06 -11.22 -4.28
C LEU A 289 16.20 -12.40 -3.79
N ALA A 290 16.53 -12.97 -2.62
CA ALA A 290 15.77 -14.07 -2.04
C ALA A 290 14.35 -13.63 -1.68
N LEU A 291 14.24 -12.50 -0.97
CA LEU A 291 12.98 -11.83 -0.68
C LEU A 291 12.23 -11.49 -1.98
N GLY A 292 12.90 -10.87 -2.95
CA GLY A 292 12.31 -10.55 -4.24
C GLY A 292 11.73 -11.77 -4.98
N ALA A 293 12.45 -12.90 -4.99
CA ALA A 293 11.99 -14.14 -5.61
C ALA A 293 10.82 -14.78 -4.86
N PHE A 294 10.86 -14.79 -3.53
CA PHE A 294 9.76 -15.23 -2.67
C PHE A 294 8.49 -14.43 -2.96
N LEU A 295 8.59 -13.09 -2.97
CA LEU A 295 7.49 -12.18 -3.28
C LEU A 295 6.92 -12.45 -4.67
N VAL A 296 7.76 -12.60 -5.69
CA VAL A 296 7.31 -12.90 -7.07
C VAL A 296 6.47 -14.18 -7.12
N ILE A 297 6.91 -15.26 -6.46
CA ILE A 297 6.19 -16.54 -6.47
C ILE A 297 4.87 -16.43 -5.70
N GLY A 298 4.93 -15.91 -4.48
CA GLY A 298 3.75 -15.70 -3.62
C GLY A 298 2.69 -14.86 -4.33
N PHE A 299 3.11 -13.73 -4.89
CA PHE A 299 2.21 -12.80 -5.57
C PHE A 299 1.67 -13.37 -6.90
N THR A 300 2.45 -14.13 -7.65
CA THR A 300 1.93 -14.78 -8.87
C THR A 300 0.79 -15.75 -8.56
N LEU A 301 0.91 -16.52 -7.46
CA LEU A 301 -0.10 -17.48 -7.06
C LEU A 301 -1.42 -16.79 -6.65
N HIS A 302 -1.37 -15.77 -5.80
CA HIS A 302 -2.60 -15.10 -5.38
C HIS A 302 -3.26 -14.26 -6.50
N ASN A 303 -2.48 -13.69 -7.42
CA ASN A 303 -2.99 -12.81 -8.48
C ASN A 303 -3.75 -13.64 -9.52
N THR A 304 -3.43 -14.92 -9.61
CA THR A 304 -4.21 -15.89 -10.38
C THR A 304 -5.61 -16.07 -9.77
N THR A 305 -5.75 -16.06 -8.44
CA THR A 305 -7.06 -16.18 -7.79
C THR A 305 -7.87 -14.89 -7.86
N GLU A 306 -7.21 -13.74 -7.91
CA GLU A 306 -7.84 -12.42 -8.09
C GLU A 306 -8.55 -12.28 -9.45
N GLY A 307 -8.00 -12.91 -10.49
CA GLY A 307 -8.67 -13.00 -11.79
C GLY A 307 -10.09 -13.60 -11.70
N LEU A 308 -10.33 -14.56 -10.79
CA LEU A 308 -11.67 -15.10 -10.54
C LEU A 308 -12.60 -14.05 -9.91
N ALA A 309 -12.08 -13.25 -8.98
CA ALA A 309 -12.84 -12.20 -8.29
C ALA A 309 -13.42 -11.20 -9.30
N ILE A 310 -12.59 -10.79 -10.26
CA ILE A 310 -12.96 -9.84 -11.31
C ILE A 310 -14.07 -10.40 -12.20
N VAL A 311 -14.02 -11.69 -12.55
CA VAL A 311 -14.98 -12.29 -13.50
C VAL A 311 -16.22 -12.88 -12.86
N ALA A 312 -16.24 -13.12 -11.55
CA ALA A 312 -17.38 -13.68 -10.85
C ALA A 312 -18.70 -12.89 -11.02
N PRO A 313 -18.70 -11.54 -10.96
CA PRO A 313 -19.88 -10.73 -11.26
C PRO A 313 -20.31 -10.74 -12.74
N LEU A 314 -19.49 -11.27 -13.65
CA LEU A 314 -19.73 -11.31 -15.10
C LEU A 314 -20.36 -12.63 -15.59
N THR A 315 -20.60 -13.59 -14.70
CA THR A 315 -21.14 -14.92 -15.02
C THR A 315 -22.50 -14.85 -15.71
N GLY A 316 -23.39 -13.95 -15.29
CA GLY A 316 -24.73 -13.79 -15.86
C GLY A 316 -24.80 -13.00 -17.18
N ARG A 317 -23.68 -12.56 -17.76
CA ARG A 317 -23.67 -11.71 -18.97
C ARG A 317 -22.64 -12.14 -20.00
N ARG A 318 -22.91 -11.82 -21.26
CA ARG A 318 -21.90 -11.83 -22.32
C ARG A 318 -21.03 -10.59 -22.16
N THR A 319 -19.73 -10.80 -22.03
CA THR A 319 -18.73 -9.74 -21.93
C THR A 319 -17.76 -9.89 -23.09
N PRO A 320 -17.54 -8.84 -23.92
CA PRO A 320 -16.59 -8.90 -25.02
C PRO A 320 -15.15 -9.02 -24.49
N LEU A 321 -14.28 -9.68 -25.26
CA LEU A 321 -12.90 -9.94 -24.87
C LEU A 321 -12.13 -8.67 -24.54
N LEU A 322 -12.35 -7.58 -25.28
CA LEU A 322 -11.67 -6.30 -25.03
C LEU A 322 -11.98 -5.73 -23.64
N ILE A 323 -13.21 -5.93 -23.14
CA ILE A 323 -13.56 -5.51 -21.77
C ILE A 323 -12.86 -6.40 -20.74
N LEU A 324 -12.76 -7.71 -21.00
CA LEU A 324 -12.03 -8.62 -20.11
C LEU A 324 -10.54 -8.26 -20.07
N LEU A 325 -9.92 -8.00 -21.22
CA LEU A 325 -8.54 -7.51 -21.28
C LEU A 325 -8.40 -6.19 -20.53
N GLY A 326 -9.30 -5.22 -20.76
CA GLY A 326 -9.29 -3.95 -20.06
C GLY A 326 -9.38 -4.09 -18.53
N LEU A 327 -10.22 -5.00 -18.02
CA LEU A 327 -10.31 -5.30 -16.60
C LEU A 327 -9.03 -5.97 -16.07
N GLY A 328 -8.46 -6.91 -16.82
CA GLY A 328 -7.21 -7.58 -16.46
C GLY A 328 -6.02 -6.63 -16.44
N PHE A 329 -5.94 -5.69 -17.39
CA PHE A 329 -4.92 -4.64 -17.40
C PHE A 329 -5.14 -3.62 -16.27
N LEU A 330 -6.40 -3.25 -15.98
CA LEU A 330 -6.71 -2.34 -14.87
C LEU A 330 -6.26 -2.90 -13.52
N ALA A 331 -6.37 -4.22 -13.34
CA ALA A 331 -5.91 -4.93 -12.14
C ALA A 331 -4.41 -5.24 -12.16
N GLY A 332 -3.86 -5.75 -13.26
CA GLY A 332 -2.47 -6.25 -13.27
C GLY A 332 -1.41 -5.23 -13.67
N ALA A 333 -1.73 -4.24 -14.52
CA ALA A 333 -0.73 -3.28 -15.01
C ALA A 333 -0.14 -2.37 -13.92
N PRO A 334 -0.88 -1.99 -12.86
CA PRO A 334 -0.30 -1.24 -11.75
C PRO A 334 0.90 -1.92 -11.08
N ALA A 335 1.02 -3.26 -11.10
CA ALA A 335 2.20 -3.95 -10.60
C ALA A 335 3.48 -3.60 -11.38
N ILE A 336 3.35 -3.33 -12.69
CA ILE A 336 4.46 -2.86 -13.53
C ILE A 336 4.93 -1.49 -13.04
N LEU A 337 3.98 -0.57 -12.82
CA LEU A 337 4.29 0.75 -12.29
C LEU A 337 4.90 0.65 -10.90
N GLY A 338 4.35 -0.22 -10.05
CA GLY A 338 4.86 -0.50 -8.71
C GLY A 338 6.31 -0.95 -8.78
N ALA A 339 6.63 -1.98 -9.57
CA ALA A 339 7.98 -2.52 -9.66
C ALA A 339 8.99 -1.51 -10.18
N VAL A 340 8.62 -0.71 -11.18
CA VAL A 340 9.49 0.35 -11.70
C VAL A 340 9.69 1.47 -10.68
N LEU A 341 8.63 1.89 -9.99
CA LEU A 341 8.72 2.92 -8.95
C LEU A 341 9.51 2.43 -7.74
N GLY A 342 9.25 1.20 -7.27
CA GLY A 342 9.91 0.59 -6.12
C GLY A 342 11.40 0.44 -6.37
N ALA A 343 11.78 0.12 -7.61
CA ALA A 343 13.17 0.07 -8.03
C ALA A 343 13.91 1.41 -7.97
N GLY A 344 13.18 2.53 -7.96
CA GLY A 344 13.74 3.88 -7.83
C GLY A 344 13.50 4.53 -6.46
N VAL A 345 12.69 3.93 -5.58
CA VAL A 345 12.33 4.48 -4.27
C VAL A 345 13.13 3.76 -3.19
N SER A 346 14.07 4.46 -2.57
CA SER A 346 14.84 3.97 -1.42
C SER A 346 14.31 4.49 -0.07
N ASN A 347 13.14 5.12 -0.04
CA ASN A 347 12.59 5.69 1.19
C ASN A 347 11.51 4.77 1.77
N GLY A 348 11.83 4.16 2.92
CA GLY A 348 10.93 3.24 3.63
C GLY A 348 9.57 3.84 4.02
N GLU A 349 9.49 5.15 4.26
CA GLU A 349 8.21 5.82 4.59
C GLU A 349 7.26 5.87 3.40
N VAL A 350 7.78 6.11 2.20
CA VAL A 350 7.00 6.11 0.96
C VAL A 350 6.52 4.69 0.67
N SER A 351 7.39 3.69 0.88
CA SER A 351 7.03 2.28 0.73
C SER A 351 5.93 1.87 1.71
N ALA A 352 6.05 2.25 2.99
CA ALA A 352 5.03 2.00 4.02
C ALA A 352 3.68 2.67 3.69
N LEU A 353 3.70 3.93 3.22
CA LEU A 353 2.49 4.63 2.78
C LEU A 353 1.79 3.88 1.64
N LEU A 354 2.55 3.43 0.64
CA LEU A 354 2.02 2.74 -0.54
C LEU A 354 1.52 1.33 -0.22
N LEU A 355 2.16 0.60 0.70
CA LEU A 355 1.63 -0.65 1.26
C LEU A 355 0.29 -0.40 1.96
N GLY A 356 0.21 0.66 2.77
CA GLY A 356 -1.04 1.10 3.39
C GLY A 356 -2.14 1.37 2.36
N VAL A 357 -1.81 2.08 1.27
CA VAL A 357 -2.73 2.31 0.14
C VAL A 357 -3.29 0.99 -0.43
N GLY A 358 -2.45 -0.02 -0.61
CA GLY A 358 -2.87 -1.36 -1.04
C GLY A 358 -3.84 -2.03 -0.06
N VAL A 359 -3.52 -2.01 1.24
CA VAL A 359 -4.38 -2.54 2.31
C VAL A 359 -5.77 -1.87 2.29
N GLY A 360 -5.81 -0.54 2.21
CA GLY A 360 -7.06 0.22 2.13
C GLY A 360 -7.89 -0.13 0.90
N ALA A 361 -7.23 -0.38 -0.23
CA ALA A 361 -7.88 -0.80 -1.46
C ALA A 361 -8.53 -2.19 -1.33
N ILE A 362 -7.83 -3.17 -0.76
CA ILE A 362 -8.36 -4.51 -0.54
C ILE A 362 -9.58 -4.47 0.40
N ILE A 363 -9.47 -3.76 1.52
CA ILE A 363 -10.59 -3.62 2.47
C ILE A 363 -11.82 -3.06 1.75
N GLN A 364 -11.62 -2.09 0.85
CA GLN A 364 -12.69 -1.52 0.07
C GLN A 364 -13.33 -2.54 -0.89
N VAL A 365 -12.53 -3.37 -1.57
CA VAL A 365 -13.01 -4.46 -2.43
C VAL A 365 -13.82 -5.48 -1.64
N ILE A 366 -13.36 -5.87 -0.44
CA ILE A 366 -14.12 -6.78 0.45
C ILE A 366 -15.50 -6.19 0.77
N VAL A 367 -15.56 -4.90 1.12
CA VAL A 367 -16.82 -4.20 1.38
C VAL A 367 -17.74 -4.18 0.15
N GLN A 368 -17.19 -4.14 -1.06
CA GLN A 368 -17.98 -4.19 -2.30
C GLN A 368 -18.53 -5.58 -2.62
N ILE A 369 -17.79 -6.64 -2.29
CA ILE A 369 -18.20 -8.03 -2.53
C ILE A 369 -19.20 -8.49 -1.45
N ALA A 370 -19.09 -8.01 -0.22
CA ALA A 370 -19.90 -8.44 0.92
C ALA A 370 -21.43 -8.45 0.66
N PRO A 371 -22.05 -7.45 -0.01
CA PRO A 371 -23.48 -7.50 -0.36
C PRO A 371 -23.86 -8.70 -1.24
N SER A 372 -22.98 -9.13 -2.14
CA SER A 372 -23.18 -10.28 -3.04
C SER A 372 -23.10 -11.63 -2.31
N LEU A 373 -22.57 -11.63 -1.08
CA LEU A 373 -22.49 -12.81 -0.22
C LEU A 373 -23.72 -13.00 0.66
N ARG A 374 -24.68 -12.06 0.68
CA ARG A 374 -25.88 -12.17 1.52
C ARG A 374 -26.84 -13.22 0.95
N GLY A 375 -27.40 -14.03 1.85
CA GLY A 375 -28.35 -15.08 1.49
C GLY A 375 -29.77 -14.53 1.30
N PRO A 376 -30.69 -15.39 0.83
CA PRO A 376 -32.12 -15.06 0.80
C PRO A 376 -32.63 -14.69 2.19
N ASP A 377 -32.14 -15.40 3.20
CA ASP A 377 -32.38 -15.10 4.60
C ASP A 377 -31.24 -14.21 5.12
N ARG A 378 -31.56 -12.94 5.42
CA ARG A 378 -30.57 -11.94 5.87
C ARG A 378 -30.17 -12.12 7.34
N ALA A 379 -30.88 -12.96 8.08
CA ALA A 379 -30.65 -13.17 9.52
C ALA A 379 -29.66 -14.29 9.84
N ALA A 380 -29.44 -15.24 8.92
CA ALA A 380 -28.57 -16.40 9.15
C ALA A 380 -27.25 -16.30 8.36
N VAL A 381 -26.16 -16.69 9.01
CA VAL A 381 -24.85 -16.81 8.35
C VAL A 381 -24.87 -18.06 7.46
N ASP A 382 -24.60 -17.89 6.16
CA ASP A 382 -24.65 -18.99 5.19
C ASP A 382 -23.40 -19.89 5.32
N PRO A 383 -23.55 -21.21 5.58
CA PRO A 383 -22.42 -22.13 5.71
C PRO A 383 -21.50 -22.17 4.48
N VAL A 384 -22.03 -21.93 3.27
CA VAL A 384 -21.25 -21.87 2.03
C VAL A 384 -20.31 -20.67 2.06
N VAL A 385 -20.77 -19.54 2.60
CA VAL A 385 -19.97 -18.32 2.72
C VAL A 385 -18.88 -18.52 3.78
N LEU A 386 -19.20 -19.10 4.93
CA LEU A 386 -18.19 -19.42 5.94
C LEU A 386 -17.13 -20.39 5.43
N ALA A 387 -17.56 -21.46 4.75
CA ALA A 387 -16.65 -22.43 4.16
C ALA A 387 -15.77 -21.80 3.09
N GLY A 388 -16.32 -20.91 2.25
CA GLY A 388 -15.56 -20.17 1.25
C GLY A 388 -14.51 -19.27 1.90
N ILE A 389 -14.91 -18.40 2.83
CA ILE A 389 -13.99 -17.49 3.54
C ILE A 389 -12.88 -18.28 4.24
N GLY A 390 -13.24 -19.33 5.00
CA GLY A 390 -12.28 -20.18 5.68
C GLY A 390 -11.32 -20.88 4.72
N ALA A 391 -11.82 -21.39 3.59
CA ALA A 391 -10.98 -22.01 2.57
C ALA A 391 -10.04 -20.99 1.89
N GLY A 392 -10.47 -19.74 1.69
CA GLY A 392 -9.64 -18.68 1.14
C GLY A 392 -8.48 -18.30 2.07
N ILE A 393 -8.78 -18.12 3.36
CA ILE A 393 -7.76 -17.87 4.39
C ILE A 393 -6.78 -19.06 4.49
N LEU A 394 -7.31 -20.28 4.55
CA LEU A 394 -6.48 -21.49 4.62
C LEU A 394 -5.59 -21.64 3.38
N LEU A 395 -6.13 -21.38 2.19
CA LEU A 395 -5.35 -21.43 0.95
C LEU A 395 -4.18 -20.45 1.00
N MET A 396 -4.42 -19.20 1.42
CA MET A 396 -3.35 -18.20 1.56
C MET A 396 -2.30 -18.59 2.60
N TYR A 397 -2.75 -19.08 3.75
CA TYR A 397 -1.84 -19.57 4.79
C TYR A 397 -0.97 -20.72 4.28
N LEU A 398 -1.57 -21.68 3.58
CA LEU A 398 -0.84 -22.81 2.98
C LEU A 398 0.13 -22.35 1.88
N THR A 399 -0.22 -21.35 1.07
CA THR A 399 0.73 -20.80 0.09
C THR A 399 1.94 -20.19 0.76
N GLY A 400 1.77 -19.46 1.86
CA GLY A 400 2.89 -18.91 2.65
C GLY A 400 3.79 -19.99 3.26
N LEU A 401 3.26 -21.19 3.54
CA LEU A 401 4.06 -22.32 4.04
C LEU A 401 4.84 -23.06 2.95
N VAL A 402 4.37 -23.02 1.70
CA VAL A 402 4.96 -23.79 0.59
C VAL A 402 6.03 -22.99 -0.16
N VAL A 403 5.93 -21.67 -0.17
CA VAL A 403 7.00 -20.82 -0.72
C VAL A 403 8.09 -20.69 0.36
N PRO A 404 9.34 -21.12 0.11
CA PRO A 404 10.41 -21.00 1.10
C PRO A 404 10.81 -19.53 1.24
N ALA A 405 10.70 -18.99 2.47
CA ALA A 405 11.15 -17.65 2.85
C ALA A 405 12.67 -17.49 2.71
#